data_AF-A0A1M5RRY5-F1
#
_entry.id   AF-A0A1M5RRY5-F1
#
_cell.length_a   1.000
_cell.length_b   1.000
_cell.length_c   1.000
_cell.angle_alpha   90.00
_cell.angle_beta   90.00
_cell.angle_gamma   90.00
#
_symmetry.space_group_name_H-M   'P 1'
#
loop_
_entity.id
_entity.type
_entity.pdbx_description
1 polymer ?
#
loop_
_entity_poly.entity_id
_entity_poly.type
_entity_poly.pdbx_seq_one_letter_code
_entity_poly.pdbx_strand_id
1 'polypeptide(L)'
;MIITKEHANDFKIFSDWLNSILGQKLASGIIAFNFNLYEGEEETYDIQLIGSDDFDENDADWACTDYFTTGEDICYIKRTKDIESWEKGLEYITSMVIRYLNEGKYANILKEVFAIGIGFVDGGIDIIYHT
;
A
#
# COMPACT_ATOMS: atom_id res chain seq x y z
N MET A 1 -7.49 -3.84 16.34
CA MET A 1 -8.05 -2.50 16.04
C MET A 1 -9.58 -2.56 16.08
N ILE A 2 -10.24 -1.63 16.76
CA ILE A 2 -11.71 -1.52 16.76
C ILE A 2 -12.08 -0.67 15.54
N ILE A 3 -12.75 -1.25 14.54
CA ILE A 3 -13.24 -0.50 13.38
C ILE A 3 -14.34 0.43 13.87
N THR A 4 -14.07 1.73 13.93
CA THR A 4 -15.07 2.74 14.26
C THR A 4 -16.07 2.87 13.09
N LYS A 5 -17.25 3.45 13.33
CA LYS A 5 -18.19 3.78 12.23
C LYS A 5 -17.57 4.68 11.17
N GLU A 6 -16.53 5.44 11.55
CA GLU A 6 -15.83 6.38 10.67
C GLU A 6 -14.99 5.64 9.61
N HIS A 7 -14.60 4.40 9.88
CA HIS A 7 -13.82 3.53 8.98
C HIS A 7 -14.64 2.49 8.22
N ALA A 8 -15.98 2.54 8.30
CA ALA A 8 -16.84 1.45 7.87
C ALA A 8 -16.66 1.04 6.39
N ASN A 9 -16.13 1.94 5.56
CA ASN A 9 -15.95 1.73 4.12
C ASN A 9 -14.50 1.80 3.64
N ASP A 10 -13.52 2.09 4.50
CA ASP A 10 -12.14 2.35 4.08
C ASP A 10 -11.53 1.14 3.36
N PHE A 11 -11.75 -0.06 3.89
CA PHE A 11 -11.31 -1.28 3.22
C PHE A 11 -11.96 -1.46 1.85
N LYS A 12 -13.23 -1.06 1.69
CA LYS A 12 -13.91 -1.14 0.39
C LYS A 12 -13.31 -0.13 -0.58
N ILE A 13 -13.04 1.10 -0.14
CA ILE A 13 -12.37 2.14 -0.95
C ILE A 13 -11.01 1.65 -1.41
N PHE A 14 -10.18 1.19 -0.47
CA PHE A 14 -8.85 0.65 -0.74
C PHE A 14 -8.90 -0.56 -1.68
N SER A 15 -9.78 -1.53 -1.40
CA SER A 15 -9.92 -2.74 -2.22
C SER A 15 -10.41 -2.43 -3.62
N ASP A 16 -11.39 -1.54 -3.80
CA ASP A 16 -11.90 -1.16 -5.11
C ASP A 16 -10.84 -0.43 -5.95
N TRP A 17 -10.10 0.50 -5.33
CA TRP A 17 -8.95 1.15 -5.96
C TRP A 17 -7.90 0.11 -6.40
N LEU A 18 -7.43 -0.73 -5.48
CA LEU A 18 -6.39 -1.71 -5.76
C LEU A 18 -6.85 -2.75 -6.79
N ASN A 19 -8.13 -3.14 -6.78
CA ASN A 19 -8.73 -3.98 -7.81
C ASN A 19 -8.73 -3.32 -9.18
N SER A 20 -8.92 -2.01 -9.26
CA SER A 20 -8.88 -1.27 -10.51
C SER A 20 -7.46 -1.21 -11.09
N ILE A 21 -6.44 -1.12 -10.23
CA ILE A 21 -5.02 -1.17 -10.63
C ILE A 21 -4.62 -2.57 -11.09
N LEU A 22 -4.83 -3.57 -10.23
CA LEU A 22 -4.41 -4.96 -10.48
C LEU A 22 -5.26 -5.67 -11.55
N GLY A 23 -6.45 -5.15 -11.85
CA GLY A 23 -7.28 -5.64 -12.96
C GLY A 23 -6.75 -5.22 -14.34
N GLN A 24 -5.77 -4.32 -14.40
CA GLN A 24 -5.09 -3.89 -15.62
C GLN A 24 -3.90 -4.81 -15.92
N LYS A 25 -3.34 -4.69 -17.13
CA LYS A 25 -2.10 -5.38 -17.48
C LYS A 25 -0.92 -4.62 -16.87
N LEU A 26 -0.35 -5.15 -15.80
CA LEU A 26 0.87 -4.62 -15.17
C LEU A 26 2.12 -4.89 -16.03
N ALA A 27 3.19 -4.15 -15.75
CA ALA A 27 4.51 -4.42 -16.31
C ALA A 27 4.97 -5.84 -15.94
N SER A 28 5.50 -6.57 -16.92
CA SER A 28 6.07 -7.90 -16.67
C SER A 28 7.47 -7.76 -16.10
N GLY A 29 7.79 -8.46 -15.01
CA GLY A 29 9.13 -8.41 -14.39
C GLY A 29 9.17 -7.65 -13.07
N ILE A 30 8.02 -7.18 -12.56
CA ILE A 30 7.91 -6.72 -11.18
C ILE A 30 8.27 -7.88 -10.25
N ILE A 31 9.26 -7.65 -9.38
CA ILE A 31 9.76 -8.61 -8.40
C ILE A 31 9.50 -8.18 -6.95
N ALA A 32 9.08 -6.93 -6.73
CA ALA A 32 8.61 -6.44 -5.43
C ALA A 32 7.55 -5.33 -5.61
N PHE A 33 6.66 -5.19 -4.62
CA PHE A 33 5.73 -4.07 -4.55
C PHE A 33 5.98 -3.22 -3.31
N ASN A 34 5.79 -1.91 -3.38
CA ASN A 34 5.76 -1.04 -2.20
C ASN A 34 4.47 -0.23 -2.16
N PHE A 35 3.84 -0.16 -0.99
CA PHE A 35 2.77 0.80 -0.72
C PHE A 35 3.39 2.06 -0.11
N ASN A 36 3.66 3.06 -0.95
CA ASN A 36 4.11 4.38 -0.49
C ASN A 36 2.94 5.09 0.20
N LEU A 37 3.21 5.62 1.40
CA LEU A 37 2.27 6.40 2.18
C LEU A 37 2.71 7.87 2.25
N TYR A 38 1.75 8.78 2.22
CA TYR A 38 1.96 10.20 2.45
C TYR A 38 0.94 10.74 3.47
N GLU A 39 1.35 11.73 4.25
CA GLU A 39 0.39 12.57 4.99
C GLU A 39 -0.19 13.61 4.01
N GLY A 40 -1.36 13.31 3.46
CA GLY A 40 -2.03 14.14 2.47
C GLY A 40 -2.54 15.47 3.04
N GLU A 41 -2.66 16.48 2.18
CA GLU A 41 -3.04 17.85 2.55
C GLU A 41 -4.48 17.97 3.08
N GLU A 42 -5.38 17.05 2.71
CA GLU A 42 -6.80 17.06 3.09
C GLU A 42 -7.10 16.19 4.33
N GLU A 43 -6.13 16.08 5.23
CA GLU A 43 -6.15 15.18 6.39
C GLU A 43 -6.43 13.73 5.95
N THR A 44 -5.65 13.25 4.99
CA THR A 44 -5.72 11.89 4.47
C THR A 44 -4.38 11.18 4.66
N TYR A 45 -4.43 9.85 4.65
CA TYR A 45 -3.30 9.03 4.27
C TYR A 45 -3.49 8.68 2.80
N ASP A 46 -2.52 9.10 2.00
CA ASP A 46 -2.51 8.93 0.56
C ASP A 46 -1.65 7.72 0.25
N ILE A 47 -2.18 6.80 -0.55
CA ILE A 47 -1.57 5.50 -0.82
C ILE A 47 -1.29 5.38 -2.31
N GLN A 48 -0.03 5.12 -2.63
CA GLN A 48 0.46 4.86 -3.98
C GLN A 48 1.05 3.46 -4.05
N LEU A 49 0.83 2.75 -5.15
CA LEU A 49 1.47 1.45 -5.39
C LEU A 49 2.66 1.63 -6.34
N ILE A 50 3.83 1.18 -5.89
CA ILE A 50 5.06 1.05 -6.68
C ILE A 50 5.30 -0.42 -6.96
N GLY A 51 5.70 -0.76 -8.18
CA GLY A 51 6.20 -2.08 -8.55
C GLY A 51 7.65 -1.93 -9.02
N SER A 52 8.55 -2.70 -8.43
CA SER A 52 9.98 -2.67 -8.71
C SER A 52 10.47 -3.95 -9.37
N ASP A 53 11.41 -3.81 -10.29
CA ASP A 53 12.21 -4.90 -10.83
C ASP A 53 13.50 -5.18 -10.03
N ASP A 54 13.65 -4.50 -8.88
CA ASP A 54 14.71 -4.72 -7.89
C ASP A 54 14.15 -4.91 -6.47
N PHE A 55 14.95 -5.54 -5.60
CA PHE A 55 14.64 -5.69 -4.18
C PHE A 55 15.91 -5.92 -3.35
N ASP A 56 16.10 -5.08 -2.33
CA ASP A 56 17.09 -5.28 -1.27
C ASP A 56 16.45 -4.98 0.10
N GLU A 57 16.37 -5.97 0.97
CA GLU A 57 15.78 -5.81 2.30
C GLU A 57 16.50 -4.78 3.19
N ASN A 58 17.76 -4.44 2.87
CA ASN A 58 18.59 -3.51 3.62
C ASN A 58 18.71 -2.13 2.98
N ASP A 59 18.14 -1.94 1.79
CA ASP A 59 18.23 -0.68 1.03
C ASP A 59 16.87 -0.27 0.46
N ALA A 60 16.17 0.62 1.15
CA ALA A 60 14.83 1.07 0.78
C ALA A 60 14.74 1.74 -0.62
N ASP A 61 15.87 2.08 -1.24
CA ASP A 61 15.91 2.68 -2.58
C ASP A 61 15.30 1.76 -3.66
N TRP A 62 15.15 0.45 -3.41
CA TRP A 62 14.43 -0.46 -4.33
C TRP A 62 12.99 -0.01 -4.59
N ALA A 63 12.36 0.71 -3.66
CA ALA A 63 11.00 1.25 -3.79
C ALA A 63 10.96 2.62 -4.50
N CYS A 64 12.12 3.22 -4.81
CA CYS A 64 12.26 4.50 -5.49
C CYS A 64 12.48 4.33 -7.01
N THR A 65 11.65 3.50 -7.65
CA THR A 65 11.73 3.16 -9.08
C THR A 65 10.58 3.76 -9.90
N ASP A 66 10.78 3.91 -11.21
CA ASP A 66 9.73 4.26 -12.17
C ASP A 66 9.23 3.05 -12.99
N TYR A 67 9.66 1.84 -12.63
CA TYR A 67 9.31 0.60 -13.36
C TYR A 67 7.80 0.38 -13.47
N PHE A 68 7.10 0.49 -12.34
CA PHE A 68 5.65 0.62 -12.29
C PHE A 68 5.26 1.56 -11.15
N THR A 69 4.34 2.49 -11.43
CA THR A 69 3.74 3.36 -10.43
C THR A 69 2.29 3.67 -10.80
N THR A 70 1.42 3.82 -9.81
CA THR A 70 0.08 4.36 -10.04
C THR A 70 0.09 5.87 -10.30
N GLY A 71 1.22 6.56 -10.13
CA GLY A 71 1.35 7.99 -10.39
C GLY A 71 0.33 8.79 -9.59
N GLU A 72 -0.51 9.55 -10.28
CA GLU A 72 -1.60 10.37 -9.71
C GLU A 72 -2.87 9.55 -9.37
N ASP A 73 -2.93 8.26 -9.70
CA ASP A 73 -4.00 7.37 -9.27
C ASP A 73 -3.74 6.88 -7.84
N ILE A 74 -4.14 7.74 -6.90
CA ILE A 74 -3.89 7.63 -5.46
C ILE A 74 -5.17 7.19 -4.73
N CYS A 75 -5.02 6.30 -3.75
CA CYS A 75 -6.09 5.98 -2.81
C CYS A 75 -6.01 6.89 -1.57
N TYR A 76 -7.11 7.56 -1.26
CA TYR A 76 -7.21 8.49 -0.13
C TYR A 76 -7.99 7.86 1.02
N ILE A 77 -7.38 7.77 2.20
CA ILE A 77 -8.02 7.28 3.43
C ILE A 77 -8.09 8.43 4.43
N LYS A 78 -9.29 8.79 4.90
CA LYS A 78 -9.44 9.94 5.80
C LYS A 78 -8.77 9.65 7.14
N ARG A 79 -7.98 10.62 7.63
CA ARG A 79 -7.44 10.61 8.99
C ARG A 79 -8.56 10.93 9.96
N THR A 80 -8.88 9.97 10.82
CA THR A 80 -9.78 10.13 11.96
C THR A 80 -8.96 10.23 13.24
N LYS A 81 -9.62 10.56 14.36
CA LYS A 81 -8.95 10.74 15.64
C LYS A 81 -8.21 9.48 16.13
N ASP A 82 -8.70 8.29 15.79
CA ASP A 82 -8.09 7.02 16.19
C ASP A 82 -6.88 6.61 15.35
N ILE A 83 -6.65 7.27 14.20
CA ILE A 83 -5.47 7.10 13.34
C ILE A 83 -4.73 8.42 13.09
N GLU A 84 -4.88 9.41 13.98
CA GLU A 84 -4.38 10.78 13.74
C GLU A 84 -2.86 10.88 13.67
N SER A 85 -2.14 10.01 14.39
CA SER A 85 -0.66 9.95 14.36
C SER A 85 -0.18 9.06 13.23
N TRP A 86 0.99 9.39 12.66
CA TRP A 86 1.56 8.62 11.55
C TRP A 86 1.78 7.15 11.92
N GLU A 87 2.16 6.83 13.17
CA GLU A 87 2.32 5.44 13.61
C GLU A 87 1.01 4.67 13.56
N LYS A 88 -0.09 5.33 13.98
CA LYS A 88 -1.44 4.73 13.95
C LYS A 88 -1.99 4.65 12.53
N GLY A 89 -1.65 5.62 11.69
CA GLY A 89 -1.89 5.58 10.26
C GLY A 89 -1.23 4.38 9.61
N LEU A 90 0.09 4.23 9.78
CA LEU A 90 0.86 3.09 9.27
C LEU A 90 0.27 1.76 9.74
N GLU A 91 0.03 1.61 11.06
CA GLU A 91 -0.58 0.40 11.63
C GLU A 91 -1.93 0.08 10.95
N TYR A 92 -2.75 1.10 10.75
CA TYR A 92 -4.06 0.93 10.13
C TYR A 92 -3.98 0.54 8.64
N ILE A 93 -3.22 1.29 7.85
CA ILE A 93 -3.09 1.00 6.42
C ILE A 93 -2.44 -0.37 6.22
N THR A 94 -1.40 -0.72 6.98
CA THR A 94 -0.81 -2.06 6.98
C THR A 94 -1.85 -3.15 7.26
N SER A 95 -2.75 -2.93 8.22
CA SER A 95 -3.84 -3.88 8.48
C SER A 95 -4.78 -4.06 7.28
N MET A 96 -5.04 -2.99 6.51
CA MET A 96 -5.84 -3.07 5.27
C MET A 96 -5.10 -3.80 4.15
N VAL A 97 -3.80 -3.55 3.97
CA VAL A 97 -2.99 -4.28 3.00
C VAL A 97 -2.93 -5.77 3.34
N ILE A 98 -2.63 -6.13 4.59
CA ILE A 98 -2.63 -7.52 5.05
C ILE A 98 -4.00 -8.17 4.85
N ARG A 99 -5.08 -7.45 5.14
CA ARG A 99 -6.45 -7.92 4.88
C ARG A 99 -6.64 -8.20 3.39
N TYR A 100 -6.27 -7.27 2.51
CA TYR A 100 -6.37 -7.48 1.06
C TYR A 100 -5.51 -8.65 0.59
N LEU A 101 -4.30 -8.84 1.10
CA LEU A 101 -3.48 -10.01 0.78
C LEU A 101 -4.17 -11.33 1.16
N ASN A 102 -5.02 -11.34 2.18
CA ASN A 102 -5.72 -12.54 2.63
C ASN A 102 -7.04 -12.81 1.87
N GLU A 103 -7.81 -11.78 1.56
CA GLU A 103 -9.18 -11.94 1.02
C GLU A 103 -9.46 -11.16 -0.29
N GLY A 104 -8.49 -10.40 -0.78
CA GLY A 104 -8.60 -9.53 -1.95
C GLY A 104 -8.73 -10.31 -3.25
N LYS A 105 -9.51 -9.75 -4.19
CA LYS A 105 -9.82 -10.38 -5.48
C LYS A 105 -8.59 -10.72 -6.31
N TYR A 106 -7.58 -9.85 -6.28
CA TYR A 106 -6.32 -10.01 -7.02
C TYR A 106 -5.12 -10.20 -6.10
N ALA A 107 -5.34 -10.68 -4.88
CA ALA A 107 -4.26 -10.91 -3.91
C ALA A 107 -3.17 -11.85 -4.42
N ASN A 108 -3.51 -12.77 -5.32
CA ASN A 108 -2.52 -13.66 -5.94
C ASN A 108 -1.49 -12.90 -6.78
N ILE A 109 -1.88 -11.82 -7.47
CA ILE A 109 -0.95 -11.01 -8.30
C ILE A 109 0.12 -10.38 -7.40
N LEU A 110 -0.29 -9.86 -6.24
CA LEU A 110 0.64 -9.30 -5.26
C LEU A 110 1.52 -10.38 -4.59
N LYS A 111 1.08 -11.64 -4.56
CA LYS A 111 1.82 -12.75 -3.94
C LYS A 111 2.73 -13.50 -4.91
N GLU A 112 2.78 -13.09 -6.18
CA GLU A 112 3.69 -13.64 -7.19
C GLU A 112 5.10 -13.02 -7.12
N VAL A 113 5.27 -11.93 -6.37
CA VAL A 113 6.54 -11.22 -6.19
C VAL A 113 7.32 -11.71 -4.96
N PHE A 114 8.62 -11.38 -4.88
CA PHE A 114 9.47 -11.80 -3.76
C PHE A 114 9.20 -11.03 -2.47
N ALA A 115 8.77 -9.78 -2.56
CA ALA A 115 8.54 -8.94 -1.39
C ALA A 115 7.44 -7.91 -1.58
N ILE A 116 6.78 -7.55 -0.48
CA ILE A 116 5.86 -6.42 -0.41
C ILE A 116 6.26 -5.55 0.79
N GLY A 117 6.57 -4.29 0.51
CA GLY A 117 6.84 -3.25 1.49
C GLY A 117 5.65 -2.30 1.70
N ILE A 118 5.68 -1.58 2.80
CA ILE A 118 4.81 -0.43 3.07
C ILE A 118 5.55 0.58 3.95
N GLY A 119 5.40 1.87 3.68
CA GLY A 119 6.07 2.89 4.47
C GLY A 119 5.74 4.31 4.04
N PHE A 120 5.94 5.27 4.95
CA PHE A 120 5.90 6.69 4.59
C PHE A 120 7.15 7.06 3.80
N VAL A 121 7.02 7.94 2.80
CA VAL A 121 8.15 8.34 1.93
C VAL A 121 9.29 9.02 2.69
N ASP A 122 8.98 9.79 3.74
CA ASP A 122 9.99 10.38 4.63
C ASP A 122 10.42 9.44 5.78
N GLY A 123 9.94 8.19 5.77
CA GLY A 123 10.13 7.18 6.81
C GLY A 123 10.83 5.92 6.32
N GLY A 124 10.75 4.86 7.13
CA GLY A 124 11.24 3.53 6.76
C GLY A 124 10.18 2.71 6.03
N ILE A 125 10.62 1.61 5.40
CA ILE A 125 9.77 0.61 4.77
C ILE A 125 9.71 -0.64 5.66
N ASP A 126 8.50 -1.03 6.02
CA ASP A 126 8.22 -2.31 6.67
C ASP A 126 7.95 -3.38 5.61
N ILE A 127 8.68 -4.49 5.66
CA ILE A 127 8.40 -5.66 4.81
C ILE A 127 7.28 -6.49 5.45
N ILE A 128 6.14 -6.57 4.77
CA ILE A 128 4.92 -7.23 5.26
C ILE A 128 4.64 -8.58 4.59
N TYR A 129 5.37 -8.88 3.51
CA TYR A 129 5.34 -10.17 2.82
C TYR A 129 6.70 -10.41 2.16
N HIS A 130 7.22 -11.64 2.26
CA HIS A 130 8.38 -12.08 1.49
C HIS A 130 8.35 -13.60 1.27
N THR A 131 9.07 -14.12 0.26
CA THR A 131 9.17 -15.57 -0.05
C THR A 131 10.60 -16.07 -0.16
#